data_AF-F2EBG9-F1
#
_entry.id   AF-F2EBG9-F1
#
_cell.length_a   1.000
_cell.length_b   1.000
_cell.length_c   1.000
_cell.angle_alpha   90.00
_cell.angle_beta   90.00
_cell.angle_gamma   90.00
#
_symmetry.space_group_name_H-M   'P 1'
#
loop_
_entity.id
_entity.type
_entity.pdbx_description
1 polymer ?
#
loop_
_entity_poly.entity_id
_entity_poly.type
_entity_poly.pdbx_seq_one_letter_code
_entity_poly.pdbx_strand_id
1 'polypeptide(L)'
;MAEPPPPPSQSPAQTPPPTQPQTPAATARDDMMACVAALEAALLPCLPARELQAVDRSLQSSHQIDVERHARDFMEAAKKLQSYFISLQREDQPTNEELLRKEITTMEEELKTKSELIAKHKSLIEGWQKELKDQLGKHNTELERV
;
A
#
# COMPACT_ATOMS: atom_id res chain seq x y z
N MET A 1 60.60 -9.80 49.83
CA MET A 1 59.33 -9.08 50.02
C MET A 1 58.75 -8.86 48.63
N ALA A 2 57.57 -9.41 48.37
CA ALA A 2 56.97 -9.48 47.03
C ALA A 2 56.11 -8.23 46.77
N GLU A 3 56.31 -7.60 45.61
CA GLU A 3 55.51 -6.49 45.09
C GLU A 3 54.44 -7.06 44.13
N PRO A 4 53.17 -6.62 44.18
CA PRO A 4 52.12 -7.16 43.32
C PRO A 4 52.18 -6.56 41.90
N PRO A 5 51.74 -7.29 40.86
CA PRO A 5 51.79 -6.82 39.49
C PRO A 5 50.66 -5.80 39.19
N PRO A 6 50.85 -4.92 38.19
CA PRO A 6 49.83 -3.94 37.79
C PRO A 6 48.67 -4.58 37.02
N PRO A 7 47.48 -3.96 37.00
CA PRO A 7 46.31 -4.48 36.31
C PRO A 7 46.42 -4.32 34.78
N PRO A 8 45.73 -5.18 33.99
CA PRO A 8 45.81 -5.11 32.53
C PRO A 8 45.04 -3.90 31.97
N SER A 9 45.65 -3.25 30.97
CA SER A 9 45.02 -2.18 30.18
C SER A 9 43.84 -2.72 29.39
N GLN A 10 42.65 -2.13 29.61
CA GLN A 10 41.47 -2.40 28.78
C GLN A 10 41.59 -1.65 27.46
N SER A 11 41.52 -2.37 26.34
CA SER A 11 41.33 -1.79 25.01
C SER A 11 39.89 -1.27 24.86
N PRO A 12 39.65 -0.16 24.14
CA PRO A 12 38.31 0.39 24.00
C PRO A 12 37.42 -0.51 23.14
N ALA A 13 36.21 -0.74 23.62
CA ALA A 13 35.15 -1.45 22.92
C ALA A 13 34.89 -0.85 21.54
N GLN A 14 34.97 -1.67 20.49
CA GLN A 14 34.46 -1.32 19.16
C GLN A 14 32.94 -1.32 19.23
N THR A 15 32.34 -0.14 19.21
CA THR A 15 30.92 0.04 18.92
C THR A 15 30.65 -0.35 17.47
N PRO A 16 29.66 -1.23 17.18
CA PRO A 16 29.20 -1.46 15.81
C PRO A 16 28.56 -0.19 15.23
N PRO A 17 28.65 0.05 13.91
CA PRO A 17 28.11 1.24 13.28
C PRO A 17 26.57 1.26 13.34
N PRO A 18 25.94 2.45 13.36
CA PRO A 18 24.50 2.57 13.43
C PRO A 18 23.86 2.15 12.11
N THR A 19 22.97 1.16 12.18
CA THR A 19 22.07 0.76 11.10
C THR A 19 21.17 1.95 10.78
N GLN A 20 21.41 2.62 9.65
CA GLN A 20 20.50 3.66 9.16
C GLN A 20 19.15 3.04 8.80
N PRO A 21 18.03 3.64 9.22
CA PRO A 21 16.70 3.20 8.82
C PRO A 21 16.53 3.48 7.31
N GLN A 22 16.55 2.41 6.51
CA GLN A 22 16.29 2.49 5.08
C GLN A 22 14.83 2.88 4.86
N THR A 23 14.62 3.98 4.14
CA THR A 23 13.30 4.44 3.72
C THR A 23 12.64 3.38 2.82
N PRO A 24 11.35 3.03 3.03
CA PRO A 24 10.65 1.96 2.29
C PRO A 24 10.68 2.11 0.77
N ALA A 25 10.77 3.34 0.27
CA ALA A 25 10.83 3.64 -1.17
C ALA A 25 12.18 3.25 -1.81
N ALA A 26 13.28 3.28 -1.04
CA ALA A 26 14.60 2.88 -1.53
C ALA A 26 14.68 1.36 -1.68
N THR A 27 14.16 0.62 -0.69
CA THR A 27 14.13 -0.85 -0.70
C THR A 27 13.25 -1.39 -1.83
N ALA A 28 12.10 -0.78 -2.10
CA ALA A 28 11.21 -1.22 -3.19
C ALA A 28 11.87 -1.08 -4.57
N ARG A 29 12.63 -0.01 -4.80
CA ARG A 29 13.39 0.18 -6.06
C ARG A 29 14.51 -0.85 -6.18
N ASP A 30 15.21 -1.12 -5.09
CA ASP A 30 16.29 -2.11 -5.07
C ASP A 30 15.75 -3.52 -5.33
N ASP A 31 14.57 -3.86 -4.80
CA ASP A 31 13.89 -5.14 -5.05
C ASP A 31 13.47 -5.31 -6.52
N MET A 32 12.98 -4.24 -7.17
CA MET A 32 12.71 -4.24 -8.61
C MET A 32 13.98 -4.51 -9.41
N MET A 33 15.06 -3.77 -9.10
CA MET A 33 16.35 -3.89 -9.78
C MET A 33 16.92 -5.29 -9.59
N ALA A 34 16.77 -5.89 -8.41
CA ALA A 34 17.18 -7.27 -8.15
C ALA A 34 16.37 -8.29 -8.96
N CYS A 35 15.06 -8.09 -9.12
CA CYS A 35 14.22 -8.95 -9.96
C CYS A 35 14.61 -8.87 -11.45
N VAL A 36 14.89 -7.66 -11.94
CA VAL A 36 15.35 -7.45 -13.33
C VAL A 36 16.73 -8.07 -13.55
N ALA A 37 17.68 -7.82 -12.64
CA ALA A 37 19.03 -8.39 -12.73
C ALA A 37 19.01 -9.93 -12.70
N ALA A 38 18.14 -10.54 -11.88
CA ALA A 38 17.97 -12.00 -11.85
C ALA A 38 17.40 -12.54 -13.17
N LEU A 39 16.46 -11.82 -13.79
CA LEU A 39 15.88 -12.18 -15.07
C LEU A 39 16.90 -12.08 -16.21
N GLU A 40 17.68 -11.00 -16.24
CA GLU A 40 18.78 -10.80 -17.20
C GLU A 40 19.84 -11.90 -17.04
N ALA A 41 20.24 -12.21 -15.81
CA ALA A 41 21.19 -13.28 -15.53
C ALA A 41 20.68 -14.67 -15.96
N ALA A 42 19.38 -14.94 -15.78
CA ALA A 42 18.77 -16.21 -16.21
C ALA A 42 18.54 -16.28 -17.73
N LEU A 43 18.43 -15.13 -18.41
CA LEU A 43 18.30 -15.05 -19.86
C LEU A 43 19.65 -15.28 -20.56
N LEU A 44 20.77 -14.82 -19.98
CA LEU A 44 22.10 -14.94 -20.59
C LEU A 44 22.48 -16.36 -21.04
N PRO A 45 22.29 -17.42 -20.23
CA PRO A 45 22.53 -18.81 -20.65
C PRO A 45 21.51 -19.34 -21.67
N CYS A 46 20.30 -18.77 -21.70
CA CYS A 46 19.26 -19.10 -22.67
C CYS A 46 19.54 -18.50 -24.06
N LEU A 47 20.42 -17.50 -24.15
CA LEU A 47 20.89 -16.95 -25.40
C LEU A 47 22.04 -17.84 -25.87
N PRO A 48 21.83 -18.73 -26.85
CA PRO A 48 22.94 -19.42 -27.46
C PRO A 48 23.80 -18.33 -28.07
N ALA A 49 25.06 -18.18 -27.63
CA ALA A 49 25.98 -17.18 -28.15
C ALA A 49 25.79 -17.02 -29.66
N ARG A 50 25.12 -15.94 -30.09
CA ARG A 50 24.57 -15.79 -31.45
C ARG A 50 25.68 -15.70 -32.52
N GLU A 51 26.93 -15.90 -32.13
CA GLU A 51 28.14 -15.75 -32.95
C GLU A 51 29.11 -16.94 -32.88
N LEU A 52 28.98 -17.89 -31.94
CA LEU A 52 29.97 -18.99 -31.80
C LEU A 52 29.72 -20.21 -32.71
N GLN A 53 28.61 -20.27 -33.45
CA GLN A 53 28.32 -21.40 -34.35
C GLN A 53 28.82 -21.22 -35.79
N ALA A 54 29.57 -20.16 -36.11
CA ALA A 54 30.21 -20.03 -37.42
C ALA A 54 31.63 -20.65 -37.48
N VAL A 55 32.25 -21.01 -36.36
CA VAL A 55 33.65 -21.44 -36.38
C VAL A 55 33.90 -22.66 -35.49
N ASP A 56 34.19 -23.74 -36.19
CA ASP A 56 34.99 -24.91 -35.80
C ASP A 56 34.32 -26.02 -34.97
N ARG A 57 33.85 -27.02 -35.73
CA ARG A 57 33.66 -28.39 -35.28
C ARG A 57 35.04 -29.03 -35.04
N SER A 58 35.66 -28.82 -33.89
CA SER A 58 36.65 -29.78 -33.42
C SER A 58 36.74 -29.80 -31.89
N LEU A 59 36.32 -30.94 -31.33
CA LEU A 59 36.74 -31.49 -30.05
C LEU A 59 36.97 -30.47 -28.90
N GLN A 60 35.94 -29.82 -28.37
CA GLN A 60 35.87 -29.41 -26.96
C GLN A 60 34.53 -28.74 -26.63
N SER A 61 33.63 -29.44 -25.94
CA SER A 61 33.06 -28.98 -24.66
C SER A 61 31.98 -29.96 -24.20
N SER A 62 32.28 -30.73 -23.17
CA SER A 62 31.34 -31.55 -22.39
C SER A 62 30.36 -30.71 -21.55
N HIS A 63 30.19 -29.42 -21.83
CA HIS A 63 29.14 -28.60 -21.25
C HIS A 63 27.87 -28.79 -22.06
N GLN A 64 27.15 -29.85 -21.72
CA GLN A 64 25.76 -30.03 -22.12
C GLN A 64 24.97 -28.86 -21.53
N ILE A 65 24.66 -27.86 -22.37
CA ILE A 65 23.75 -26.77 -22.00
C ILE A 65 22.44 -27.44 -21.61
N ASP A 66 22.13 -27.48 -20.30
CA ASP A 66 20.87 -28.00 -19.77
C ASP A 66 19.81 -26.93 -20.05
N VAL A 67 19.34 -26.93 -21.30
CA VAL A 67 18.33 -25.99 -21.81
C VAL A 67 17.08 -26.04 -20.94
N GLU A 68 16.71 -27.21 -20.44
CA GLU A 68 15.58 -27.40 -19.54
C GLU A 68 15.80 -26.70 -18.20
N ARG A 69 17.01 -26.78 -17.62
CA ARG A 69 17.37 -26.05 -16.40
C ARG A 69 17.37 -24.54 -16.65
N HIS A 70 17.98 -24.06 -17.73
CA HIS A 70 18.00 -22.63 -18.03
C HIS A 70 16.59 -22.06 -18.29
N ALA A 71 15.74 -22.81 -18.98
CA ALA A 71 14.34 -22.44 -19.18
C ALA A 71 13.58 -22.38 -17.85
N ARG A 72 13.83 -23.31 -16.91
CA ARG A 72 13.25 -23.25 -15.56
C ARG A 72 13.70 -22.01 -14.79
N ASP A 73 15.01 -21.75 -14.75
CA ASP A 73 15.58 -20.60 -14.03
C ASP A 73 15.04 -19.27 -14.60
N PHE A 74 14.91 -19.16 -15.93
CA PHE A 74 14.33 -18.00 -16.59
C PHE A 74 12.85 -17.81 -16.24
N MET A 75 12.05 -18.87 -16.31
CA MET A 75 10.63 -18.81 -15.92
C MET A 75 10.45 -18.44 -14.45
N GLU A 76 11.31 -18.92 -13.56
CA GLU A 76 11.28 -18.58 -12.14
C GLU A 76 11.58 -17.11 -11.91
N ALA A 77 12.63 -16.57 -12.54
CA ALA A 77 12.96 -15.15 -12.46
C ALA A 77 11.84 -14.26 -13.04
N ALA A 78 11.24 -14.68 -14.16
CA ALA A 78 10.11 -13.97 -14.78
C ALA A 78 8.88 -13.96 -13.86
N LYS A 79 8.58 -15.09 -13.20
CA LYS A 79 7.48 -15.20 -12.23
C LYS A 79 7.72 -14.33 -11.01
N LYS A 80 8.96 -14.22 -10.53
CA LYS A 80 9.33 -13.34 -9.42
C LYS A 80 9.11 -11.86 -9.80
N LEU A 81 9.53 -11.46 -11.00
CA LEU A 81 9.30 -10.11 -11.50
C LEU A 81 7.80 -9.81 -11.68
N GLN A 82 7.03 -10.75 -12.24
CA GLN A 82 5.58 -10.62 -12.35
C GLN A 82 4.92 -10.48 -10.96
N SER A 83 5.35 -11.27 -9.99
CA SER A 83 4.81 -11.21 -8.61
C SER A 83 5.10 -9.86 -7.96
N TYR A 84 6.28 -9.29 -8.18
CA TYR A 84 6.63 -7.94 -7.73
C TYR A 84 5.64 -6.90 -8.28
N PHE A 85 5.34 -6.92 -9.58
CA PHE A 85 4.38 -5.98 -10.18
C PHE A 85 2.95 -6.18 -9.66
N ILE A 86 2.51 -7.42 -9.43
CA ILE A 86 1.19 -7.69 -8.83
C ILE A 86 1.12 -7.13 -7.40
N SER A 87 2.17 -7.28 -6.61
CA SER A 87 2.23 -6.70 -5.26
C SER A 87 2.19 -5.18 -5.30
N LEU A 88 2.93 -4.56 -6.22
CA LEU A 88 2.94 -3.11 -6.40
C LEU A 88 1.56 -2.57 -6.80
N GLN A 89 0.84 -3.27 -7.68
CA GLN A 89 -0.52 -2.89 -8.08
C GLN A 89 -1.53 -2.96 -6.92
N ARG A 90 -1.34 -3.87 -5.95
CA ARG A 90 -2.18 -3.91 -4.74
C ARG A 90 -1.89 -2.76 -3.80
N GLU A 91 -0.66 -2.30 -3.73
CA GLU A 91 -0.25 -1.19 -2.86
C GLU A 91 -0.82 0.16 -3.34
N ASP A 92 -1.02 0.33 -4.65
CA ASP A 92 -1.62 1.52 -5.25
C ASP A 92 -3.16 1.58 -5.11
N GLN A 93 -3.82 0.44 -4.81
CA GLN A 93 -5.27 0.45 -4.60
C GLN A 93 -5.62 1.02 -3.22
N PRO A 94 -6.63 1.91 -3.13
CA PRO A 94 -7.12 2.37 -1.83
C PRO A 94 -7.57 1.15 -1.03
N THR A 95 -7.10 1.08 0.21
CA THR A 95 -7.47 0.02 1.12
C THR A 95 -8.97 0.07 1.39
N ASN A 96 -9.55 -1.08 1.76
CA ASN A 96 -10.95 -1.12 2.21
C ASN A 96 -11.21 -0.11 3.34
N GLU A 97 -10.24 0.10 4.22
CA GLU A 97 -10.35 1.07 5.30
C GLU A 97 -10.48 2.51 4.78
N GLU A 98 -9.66 2.92 3.81
CA GLU A 98 -9.76 4.25 3.20
C GLU A 98 -11.07 4.46 2.44
N LEU A 99 -11.55 3.43 1.74
CA LEU A 99 -12.83 3.48 1.06
C LEU A 99 -13.98 3.67 2.06
N LEU A 100 -13.98 2.89 3.14
CA LEU A 100 -14.98 2.98 4.20
C LEU A 100 -14.95 4.33 4.92
N ARG A 101 -13.76 4.90 5.20
CA ARG A 101 -13.65 6.24 5.80
C ARG A 101 -14.27 7.32 4.91
N LYS A 102 -14.05 7.25 3.59
CA LYS A 102 -14.65 8.18 2.62
C LYS A 102 -16.17 8.04 2.58
N GLU A 103 -16.67 6.80 2.60
CA GLU A 103 -18.10 6.52 2.61
C GLU A 103 -18.77 7.01 3.90
N ILE A 104 -18.16 6.77 5.07
CA ILE A 104 -18.62 7.31 6.36
C ILE A 104 -18.72 8.84 6.30
N THR A 105 -17.67 9.51 5.80
CA THR A 105 -17.65 10.98 5.69
C THR A 105 -18.81 11.47 4.83
N THR A 106 -19.06 10.80 3.69
CA THR A 106 -20.17 11.14 2.79
C THR A 106 -21.53 10.94 3.49
N MET A 107 -21.70 9.81 4.19
CA MET A 107 -22.94 9.52 4.93
C MET A 107 -23.18 10.50 6.09
N GLU A 108 -22.13 10.95 6.78
CA GLU A 108 -22.23 11.94 7.85
C GLU A 108 -22.70 13.32 7.34
N GLU A 109 -22.18 13.76 6.19
CA GLU A 109 -22.61 15.00 5.52
C GLU A 109 -24.08 14.92 5.06
N GLU A 110 -24.48 13.80 4.48
CA GLU A 110 -25.87 13.56 4.09
C GLU A 110 -26.80 13.56 5.31
N LEU A 111 -26.40 12.88 6.39
CA LEU A 111 -27.17 12.82 7.62
C LEU A 111 -27.36 14.21 8.24
N LYS A 112 -26.30 15.03 8.27
CA LYS A 112 -26.35 16.41 8.73
C LYS A 112 -27.35 17.22 7.91
N THR A 113 -27.24 17.18 6.58
CA THR A 113 -28.11 17.93 5.66
C THR A 113 -29.59 17.52 5.83
N LYS A 114 -29.86 16.21 5.93
CA LYS A 114 -31.21 15.70 6.14
C LYS A 114 -31.76 16.11 7.51
N SER A 115 -30.93 16.11 8.55
CA SER A 115 -31.33 16.51 9.90
C SER A 115 -31.70 18.00 9.97
N GLU A 116 -30.93 18.87 9.33
CA GLU A 116 -31.24 20.29 9.22
C GLU A 116 -32.55 20.52 8.46
N LEU A 117 -32.78 19.77 7.37
CA LEU A 117 -34.01 19.84 6.61
C LEU A 117 -35.23 19.40 7.44
N ILE A 118 -35.11 18.33 8.22
CA ILE A 118 -36.17 17.86 9.12
C ILE A 118 -36.46 18.91 10.19
N ALA A 119 -35.43 19.50 10.82
CA ALA A 119 -35.60 20.54 11.82
C ALA A 119 -36.35 21.76 11.25
N LYS A 120 -36.00 22.19 10.03
CA LYS A 120 -36.70 23.28 9.34
C LYS A 120 -38.18 22.96 9.13
N HIS A 121 -38.50 21.79 8.58
CA HIS A 121 -39.90 21.40 8.36
C HIS A 121 -40.69 21.27 9.65
N LYS A 122 -40.08 20.71 10.70
CA LYS A 122 -40.70 20.63 12.02
C LYS A 122 -41.10 22.01 12.55
N SER A 123 -40.21 23.01 12.45
CA SER A 123 -40.50 24.37 12.89
C SER A 123 -41.66 25.03 12.12
N LEU A 124 -41.77 24.76 10.82
CA LEU A 124 -42.86 25.27 10.00
C LEU A 124 -44.20 24.65 10.40
N ILE A 125 -44.22 23.33 10.61
CA ILE A 125 -45.42 22.60 11.04
C ILE A 125 -45.89 23.10 12.40
N GLU A 126 -44.98 23.24 13.37
CA GLU A 126 -45.29 23.76 14.70
C GLU A 126 -45.84 25.20 14.63
N GLY A 127 -45.24 26.04 13.79
CA GLY A 127 -45.72 27.40 13.52
C GLY A 127 -47.14 27.42 12.96
N TRP A 128 -47.44 26.60 11.96
CA TRP A 128 -48.79 26.48 11.38
C TRP A 128 -49.80 25.91 12.36
N GLN A 129 -49.43 24.91 13.16
CA GLN A 129 -50.30 24.36 14.19
C GLN A 129 -50.68 25.43 15.23
N LYS A 130 -49.72 26.26 15.63
CA LYS A 130 -49.97 27.38 16.55
C LYS A 130 -50.92 28.41 15.92
N GLU A 131 -50.64 28.87 14.70
CA GLU A 131 -51.47 29.86 14.02
C GLU A 131 -52.92 29.37 13.85
N LEU A 132 -53.11 28.12 13.40
CA LEU A 132 -54.44 27.53 13.27
C LEU A 132 -55.19 27.48 14.59
N LYS A 133 -54.50 27.16 15.68
CA LYS A 133 -55.10 27.12 17.03
C LYS A 133 -55.48 28.51 17.51
N ASP A 134 -54.64 29.50 17.27
CA ASP A 134 -54.89 30.90 17.63
C ASP A 134 -56.08 31.47 16.83
N GLN A 135 -56.17 31.17 15.53
CA GLN A 135 -57.30 31.57 14.69
C GLN A 135 -58.61 30.89 15.11
N LEU A 136 -58.57 29.59 15.43
CA LEU A 136 -59.74 28.86 15.93
C LEU A 136 -60.24 29.47 17.25
N GLY A 137 -59.33 29.82 18.16
CA GLY A 137 -59.67 30.47 19.42
C GLY A 137 -60.37 31.82 19.21
N LYS A 138 -59.81 32.68 18.35
CA LYS A 138 -60.41 33.98 17.97
C LYS A 138 -61.80 33.81 17.38
N HIS A 139 -61.97 32.87 16.44
CA HIS A 139 -63.27 32.61 15.82
C HIS A 139 -64.30 32.14 16.85
N ASN A 140 -63.94 31.26 17.77
CA ASN A 140 -64.85 30.79 18.81
C ASN A 140 -65.29 31.93 19.75
N THR A 141 -64.36 32.80 20.16
CA THR A 141 -64.69 33.96 21.00
C THR A 141 -65.61 34.96 20.30
N GLU A 142 -65.46 35.18 18.99
CA GLU A 142 -66.36 36.06 18.24
C GLU A 142 -67.74 35.40 18.07
N LEU A 143 -67.80 34.07 17.89
CA LEU A 143 -69.05 33.34 17.79
C LEU A 143 -69.87 33.38 19.08
N GLU A 144 -69.21 33.36 20.24
CA GLU A 144 -69.86 33.49 21.56
C GLU A 144 -70.41 34.91 21.83
N ARG A 145 -69.98 35.90 21.04
CA ARG A 145 -70.36 37.31 21.20
C ARG A 145 -71.59 37.72 20.39
N VAL A 146 -71.99 36.89 19.41
CA VAL A 146 -73.14 37.10 18.51
C VAL A 146 -74.36 36.34 19.02
#